data_AF-A0A6V7HVG0-F1
#
_entry.id   AF-A0A6V7HVG0-F1
#
_cell.length_a   1.000
_cell.length_b   1.000
_cell.length_c   1.000
_cell.angle_alpha   90.00
_cell.angle_beta   90.00
_cell.angle_gamma   90.00
#
_symmetry.space_group_name_H-M   'P 1'
#
loop_
_entity.id
_entity.type
_entity.pdbx_description
1 polymer ?
#
loop_
_entity_poly.entity_id
_entity_poly.type
_entity_poly.pdbx_seq_one_letter_code
_entity_poly.pdbx_strand_id
1 'polypeptide(L)'
;MLRFLPIICFFAWIFTFFPLFIREFLIRIFGMFVLGFGSESVKPVTQLVDPLVLRRVFLLAKDELEHVRELNHEIFSKYSDKFYVYYGSTDRWTPKHFYTEFKEKHPNVQAELCKRGFRHAFVLSHGKEVGNMVGDLINETIH
;
A
#
# COMPACT_ATOMS: atom_id res chain seq x y z
N MET A 1 16.14 1.27 -9.64
CA MET A 1 15.62 1.97 -8.45
C MET A 1 16.73 2.58 -7.59
N LEU A 2 17.74 1.81 -7.14
CA LEU A 2 18.78 2.31 -6.22
C LEU A 2 19.72 3.40 -6.78
N ARG A 3 19.83 3.57 -8.10
CA ARG A 3 20.73 4.58 -8.70
C ARG A 3 20.46 6.01 -8.22
N PHE A 4 19.19 6.34 -7.95
CA PHE A 4 18.79 7.66 -7.46
C PHE A 4 18.70 7.74 -5.93
N LEU A 5 18.90 6.63 -5.21
CA LEU A 5 18.77 6.57 -3.76
C LEU A 5 19.69 7.55 -3.02
N PRO A 6 20.98 7.73 -3.39
CA PRO A 6 21.84 8.71 -2.74
C PRO A 6 21.31 10.14 -2.87
N ILE A 7 20.75 10.48 -4.04
CA ILE A 7 20.17 11.80 -4.31
C ILE A 7 18.93 12.02 -3.45
N ILE A 8 18.02 11.04 -3.41
CA ILE A 8 16.81 11.11 -2.58
C ILE A 8 17.17 11.24 -1.09
N CYS A 9 18.13 10.43 -0.61
CA CYS A 9 18.58 10.49 0.78
C CYS A 9 19.27 11.82 1.12
N PHE A 10 20.01 12.41 0.17
CA PHE A 10 20.63 13.72 0.36
C PHE A 10 19.59 14.82 0.57
N PHE A 11 18.53 14.86 -0.25
CA PHE A 11 17.43 15.82 -0.07
C PHE A 11 16.64 15.56 1.22
N ALA A 12 16.41 14.30 1.58
CA ALA A 12 15.79 13.93 2.85
C ALA A 12 16.64 14.34 4.06
N TRP A 13 17.96 14.24 3.96
CA TRP A 13 18.88 14.74 4.97
C TRP A 13 18.87 16.27 5.06
N ILE A 14 18.83 16.99 3.94
CA ILE A 14 18.60 18.45 3.97
C ILE A 14 17.29 18.76 4.69
N PHE A 15 16.25 17.96 4.44
CA PHE A 15 14.94 18.15 5.04
C PHE A 15 14.96 17.99 6.57
N THR A 16 15.88 17.21 7.15
CA THR A 16 15.94 17.02 8.61
C THR A 16 16.46 18.23 9.37
N PHE A 17 17.16 19.16 8.70
CA PHE A 17 17.58 20.43 9.32
C PHE A 17 16.41 21.37 9.64
N PHE A 18 15.26 21.19 8.98
CA PHE A 18 14.09 22.01 9.30
C PHE A 18 13.47 21.61 10.64
N PRO A 19 13.05 22.59 11.47
CA PRO A 19 12.21 22.33 12.63
C PRO A 19 11.00 21.45 12.29
N LEU A 20 10.58 20.61 13.23
CA LEU A 20 9.51 19.63 13.01
C LEU A 20 8.22 20.28 12.48
N PHE A 21 7.84 21.44 13.02
CA PHE A 21 6.64 22.15 12.59
C PHE A 21 6.70 22.59 11.12
N ILE A 22 7.88 22.95 10.59
CA ILE A 22 8.06 23.30 9.17
C ILE A 22 7.95 22.05 8.31
N ARG A 23 8.58 20.94 8.73
CA ARG A 23 8.49 19.67 7.99
C ARG A 23 7.07 19.19 7.84
N GLU A 24 6.33 19.16 8.95
CA GLU A 24 4.93 18.75 8.95
C GLU A 24 4.05 19.70 8.14
N PHE A 25 4.31 21.01 8.18
CA PHE A 25 3.61 22.00 7.37
C PHE A 25 3.83 21.75 5.87
N LEU A 26 5.09 21.55 5.43
CA LEU A 26 5.40 21.27 4.03
C LEU A 26 4.78 19.95 3.56
N ILE A 27 4.80 18.92 4.40
CA ILE A 27 4.16 17.62 4.12
C ILE A 27 2.64 17.77 4.02
N ARG A 28 2.00 18.58 4.87
CA ARG A 28 0.57 18.87 4.78
C ARG A 28 0.20 19.54 3.46
N ILE A 29 0.96 20.56 3.05
CA ILE A 29 0.75 21.26 1.78
C ILE A 29 0.94 20.28 0.61
N PHE A 30 2.03 19.52 0.61
CA PHE A 30 2.30 18.52 -0.43
C PHE A 30 1.22 17.43 -0.49
N GLY A 31 0.78 16.93 0.67
CA GLY A 31 -0.29 15.95 0.79
C GLY A 31 -1.63 16.47 0.25
N MET A 32 -1.97 17.73 0.54
CA MET A 32 -3.22 18.35 0.10
C MET A 32 -3.24 18.62 -1.41
N PHE A 33 -2.15 19.17 -1.96
CA PHE A 33 -2.13 19.66 -3.34
C PHE A 33 -1.57 18.67 -4.36
N VAL A 34 -0.78 17.67 -3.94
CA VAL A 34 -0.08 16.77 -4.89
C VAL A 34 -0.52 15.32 -4.76
N LEU A 35 -0.52 14.75 -3.55
CA LEU A 35 -0.77 13.31 -3.34
C LEU A 35 -2.21 12.97 -2.93
N GLY A 36 -2.97 13.96 -2.46
CA GLY A 36 -4.35 13.79 -2.01
C GLY A 36 -4.47 12.88 -0.78
N PHE A 37 -3.59 13.01 0.21
CA PHE A 37 -3.72 12.32 1.50
C PHE A 37 -4.11 13.29 2.62
N GLY A 38 -4.83 12.79 3.62
CA GLY A 38 -5.34 13.57 4.74
C GLY A 38 -4.28 13.90 5.80
N SER A 39 -4.66 14.78 6.74
CA SER A 39 -3.76 15.19 7.83
C SER A 39 -3.29 14.05 8.74
N GLU A 40 -4.04 12.94 8.78
CA GLU A 40 -3.70 11.72 9.52
C GLU A 40 -2.39 11.07 9.04
N SER A 41 -2.05 11.26 7.76
CA SER A 41 -0.84 10.68 7.15
C SER A 41 0.42 11.53 7.35
N VAL A 42 0.31 12.74 7.91
CA VAL A 42 1.44 13.68 8.03
C VAL A 42 2.56 13.12 8.90
N LYS A 43 2.22 12.57 10.07
CA LYS A 43 3.21 11.99 10.99
C LYS A 43 3.89 10.76 10.39
N PRO A 44 3.17 9.76 9.85
CA PRO A 44 3.80 8.65 9.12
C PRO A 44 4.70 9.10 7.96
N VAL A 45 4.26 10.08 7.16
CA VAL A 45 5.08 10.59 6.05
C VAL A 45 6.31 11.32 6.57
N THR A 46 6.21 12.05 7.68
CA THR A 46 7.36 12.71 8.34
C THR A 46 8.40 11.70 8.80
N GLN A 47 7.96 10.54 9.32
CA GLN A 47 8.86 9.43 9.68
C GLN A 47 9.43 8.74 8.44
N LEU A 48 8.62 8.58 7.39
CA LEU A 48 9.03 7.95 6.14
C LEU A 48 10.16 8.72 5.45
N VAL A 49 10.12 10.06 5.47
CA VAL A 49 11.14 10.92 4.83
C VAL A 49 12.42 11.08 5.66
N ASP A 50 12.56 10.35 6.77
CA ASP A 50 13.86 10.22 7.42
C ASP A 50 14.84 9.47 6.49
N PRO A 51 16.06 9.98 6.26
CA PRO A 51 16.99 9.37 5.31
C PRO A 51 17.37 7.92 5.63
N LEU A 52 17.43 7.52 6.90
CA LEU A 52 17.69 6.13 7.27
C LEU A 52 16.47 5.24 6.99
N VAL A 53 15.27 5.75 7.26
CA VAL A 53 14.02 5.06 6.94
C VAL A 53 13.86 4.89 5.43
N LEU A 54 14.03 5.96 4.65
CA LEU A 54 13.98 5.90 3.18
C LEU A 54 14.94 4.84 2.64
N ARG A 55 16.19 4.84 3.11
CA ARG A 55 17.18 3.85 2.67
C ARG A 55 16.69 2.42 2.92
N ARG A 56 16.11 2.15 4.08
CA ARG A 56 15.55 0.82 4.42
C ARG A 56 14.35 0.47 3.54
N VAL A 57 13.44 1.41 3.30
CA VAL A 57 12.27 1.19 2.41
C VAL A 57 12.72 0.87 0.99
N PHE A 58 13.68 1.60 0.44
CA PHE A 58 14.19 1.33 -0.91
C PHE A 58 14.96 0.00 -1.00
N LEU A 59 15.64 -0.42 0.08
CA LEU A 59 16.29 -1.73 0.14
C LEU A 59 15.26 -2.86 0.23
N LEU A 60 14.23 -2.71 1.07
CA LEU A 60 13.11 -3.65 1.16
C LEU A 60 12.44 -3.82 -0.21
N ALA A 61 12.07 -2.72 -0.85
CA ALA A 61 11.44 -2.77 -2.16
C ALA A 61 12.36 -3.38 -3.24
N LYS A 62 13.68 -3.23 -3.14
CA LYS A 62 14.61 -3.93 -4.03
C LYS A 62 14.57 -5.44 -3.77
N ASP A 63 14.69 -5.84 -2.51
CA ASP A 63 14.71 -7.23 -2.09
C ASP A 63 13.42 -7.96 -2.52
N GLU A 64 12.26 -7.34 -2.29
CA GLU A 64 10.96 -7.83 -2.74
C GLU A 64 10.91 -8.00 -4.26
N LEU A 65 11.38 -7.02 -5.04
CA LEU A 65 11.40 -7.13 -6.51
C LEU A 65 12.39 -8.19 -7.02
N GLU A 66 13.44 -8.51 -6.27
CA GLU A 66 14.42 -9.53 -6.66
C GLU A 66 13.95 -10.95 -6.32
N HIS A 67 13.29 -11.12 -5.18
CA HIS A 67 12.95 -12.43 -4.60
C HIS A 67 11.47 -12.81 -4.69
N VAL A 68 10.54 -11.86 -4.65
CA VAL A 68 9.08 -12.11 -4.71
C VAL A 68 8.60 -11.93 -6.14
N ARG A 69 8.84 -12.95 -6.97
CA ARG A 69 8.53 -12.90 -8.41
C ARG A 69 7.20 -13.51 -8.79
N GLU A 70 6.77 -14.52 -8.03
CA GLU A 70 5.60 -15.32 -8.37
C GLU A 70 4.72 -15.55 -7.15
N LEU A 71 3.43 -15.68 -7.42
CA LEU A 71 2.43 -16.01 -6.42
C LEU A 71 2.58 -17.47 -6.01
N ASN A 72 2.59 -17.74 -4.71
CA ASN A 72 2.60 -19.12 -4.23
C ASN A 72 1.21 -19.75 -4.38
N HIS A 73 0.98 -20.38 -5.54
CA HIS A 73 -0.30 -21.00 -5.89
C HIS A 73 -0.67 -22.17 -4.95
N GLU A 74 0.31 -22.93 -4.44
CA GLU A 74 0.06 -24.08 -3.57
C GLU A 74 -0.64 -23.68 -2.26
N ILE A 75 -0.26 -22.54 -1.69
CA ILE A 75 -0.86 -22.02 -0.45
C ILE A 75 -2.34 -21.69 -0.65
N PHE A 76 -2.68 -21.03 -1.77
CA PHE A 76 -4.06 -20.67 -2.09
C PHE A 76 -4.92 -21.91 -2.36
N SER A 77 -4.37 -22.92 -3.03
CA SER A 77 -5.09 -24.18 -3.24
C SER A 77 -5.30 -24.97 -1.94
N LYS A 78 -4.31 -24.96 -1.03
CA LYS A 78 -4.36 -25.73 0.21
C LYS A 78 -5.29 -25.14 1.27
N TYR A 79 -5.40 -23.82 1.32
CA TYR A 79 -6.15 -23.10 2.35
C TYR A 79 -7.17 -22.13 1.76
N SER A 80 -7.84 -22.54 0.67
CA SER A 80 -8.73 -21.66 -0.08
C SER A 80 -9.87 -21.07 0.75
N ASP A 81 -10.31 -21.82 1.78
CA ASP A 81 -11.33 -21.46 2.76
C ASP A 81 -10.88 -20.37 3.75
N LYS A 82 -9.57 -20.10 3.84
CA LYS A 82 -8.99 -19.11 4.77
C LYS A 82 -8.66 -17.78 4.11
N PHE A 83 -8.76 -17.70 2.78
CA PHE A 83 -8.41 -16.51 2.03
C PHE A 83 -9.64 -15.73 1.61
N TYR A 84 -9.65 -14.45 1.97
CA TYR A 84 -10.46 -13.43 1.34
C TYR A 84 -9.55 -12.43 0.64
N VAL A 85 -9.62 -12.36 -0.68
CA VAL A 85 -8.74 -11.50 -1.48
C VAL A 85 -9.54 -10.38 -2.11
N TYR A 86 -9.03 -9.16 -2.02
CA TYR A 86 -9.74 -7.97 -2.46
C TYR A 86 -8.92 -7.19 -3.49
N TYR A 87 -9.52 -6.93 -4.65
CA TYR A 87 -8.91 -6.22 -5.75
C TYR A 87 -9.62 -4.89 -6.03
N GLY A 88 -8.86 -3.83 -6.30
CA GLY A 88 -9.42 -2.55 -6.74
C GLY A 88 -9.70 -2.54 -8.24
N SER A 89 -10.89 -2.08 -8.66
CA SER A 89 -11.25 -1.97 -10.08
C SER A 89 -10.42 -0.95 -10.86
N THR A 90 -9.88 0.05 -10.16
CA THR A 90 -9.07 1.16 -10.71
C THR A 90 -7.62 1.12 -10.25
N ASP A 91 -7.19 0.02 -9.62
CA ASP A 91 -5.82 -0.14 -9.16
C ASP A 91 -4.86 -0.31 -10.35
N ARG A 92 -3.84 0.54 -10.42
CA ARG A 92 -2.80 0.49 -11.46
C ARG A 92 -1.58 -0.32 -11.06
N TRP A 93 -1.42 -0.62 -9.78
CA TRP A 93 -0.35 -1.46 -9.23
C TRP A 93 -0.68 -2.93 -9.38
N THR A 94 -1.95 -3.28 -9.22
CA THR A 94 -2.46 -4.64 -9.48
C THR A 94 -3.64 -4.54 -10.45
N PRO A 95 -3.38 -4.42 -11.77
CA PRO A 95 -4.44 -4.24 -12.75
C PRO A 95 -5.41 -5.42 -12.80
N LYS A 96 -6.61 -5.16 -13.31
CA LYS A 96 -7.74 -6.11 -13.33
C LYS A 96 -7.42 -7.50 -13.90
N HIS A 97 -6.49 -7.62 -14.85
CA HIS A 97 -6.14 -8.93 -15.42
C HIS A 97 -5.60 -9.90 -14.36
N PHE A 98 -4.85 -9.42 -13.36
CA PHE A 98 -4.38 -10.27 -12.26
C PHE A 98 -5.53 -10.86 -11.42
N TYR A 99 -6.63 -10.11 -11.23
CA TYR A 99 -7.82 -10.64 -10.59
C TYR A 99 -8.46 -11.75 -11.44
N THR A 100 -8.61 -11.53 -12.74
CA THR A 100 -9.19 -12.51 -13.66
C THR A 100 -8.38 -13.79 -13.66
N GLU A 101 -7.07 -13.70 -13.86
CA GLU A 101 -6.16 -14.85 -13.85
C GLU A 101 -6.14 -15.57 -12.50
N PHE A 102 -6.19 -14.82 -11.40
CA PHE A 102 -6.26 -15.40 -10.05
C PHE A 102 -7.53 -16.21 -9.85
N LYS A 103 -8.70 -15.68 -10.24
CA LYS A 103 -9.98 -16.42 -10.11
C LYS A 103 -10.08 -17.62 -11.04
N GLU A 104 -9.47 -17.57 -12.22
CA GLU A 104 -9.38 -18.72 -13.12
C GLU A 104 -8.54 -19.86 -12.51
N LYS A 105 -7.40 -19.52 -11.90
CA LYS A 105 -6.51 -20.51 -11.26
C LYS A 105 -7.02 -21.00 -9.90
N HIS A 106 -7.68 -20.14 -9.14
CA HIS A 106 -8.14 -20.40 -7.77
C HIS A 106 -9.63 -20.12 -7.61
N PRO A 107 -10.51 -20.90 -8.28
CA PRO A 107 -11.95 -20.64 -8.28
C PRO A 107 -12.56 -20.72 -6.88
N ASN A 108 -12.00 -21.58 -6.02
CA ASN A 108 -12.47 -21.84 -4.65
C ASN A 108 -12.07 -20.76 -3.64
N VAL A 109 -11.15 -19.86 -3.98
CA VAL A 109 -10.79 -18.73 -3.11
C VAL A 109 -11.84 -17.64 -3.23
N GLN A 110 -12.28 -17.11 -2.09
CA GLN A 110 -13.14 -15.93 -2.06
C GLN A 110 -12.32 -14.71 -2.50
N ALA A 111 -12.55 -14.24 -3.72
CA ALA A 111 -11.90 -13.04 -4.23
C ALA A 111 -12.92 -12.10 -4.85
N GLU A 112 -12.85 -10.82 -4.49
CA GLU A 112 -13.79 -9.80 -4.95
C GLU A 112 -13.08 -8.66 -5.67
N LEU A 113 -13.71 -8.20 -6.75
CA LEU A 113 -13.31 -6.99 -7.46
C LEU A 113 -14.21 -5.83 -7.03
N CYS A 114 -13.65 -4.91 -6.25
CA CYS A 114 -14.42 -3.79 -5.74
C CYS A 114 -14.54 -2.65 -6.73
N LYS A 115 -15.79 -2.23 -6.93
CA LYS A 115 -16.17 -1.13 -7.81
C LYS A 115 -16.25 0.23 -7.11
N ARG A 116 -15.97 0.29 -5.79
CA ARG A 116 -16.02 1.52 -4.97
C ARG A 116 -14.90 2.52 -5.29
N GLY A 117 -13.96 2.16 -6.16
CA GLY A 117 -12.95 3.09 -6.69
C GLY A 117 -11.82 3.44 -5.71
N PHE A 118 -11.57 2.60 -4.71
CA PHE A 118 -10.47 2.82 -3.78
C PHE A 118 -9.11 2.75 -4.49
N ARG A 119 -8.23 3.69 -4.15
CA ARG A 119 -6.84 3.70 -4.62
C ARG A 119 -6.06 2.56 -3.95
N HIS A 120 -4.97 2.13 -4.58
CA HIS A 120 -4.04 1.12 -4.02
C HIS A 120 -3.65 1.44 -2.58
N ALA A 121 -3.19 2.67 -2.33
CA ALA A 121 -2.90 3.18 -1.00
C ALA A 121 -4.18 3.65 -0.29
N PHE A 122 -5.18 2.78 -0.19
CA PHE A 122 -6.48 3.10 0.43
C PHE A 122 -6.32 3.54 1.89
N VAL A 123 -5.29 3.08 2.59
CA VAL A 123 -4.97 3.48 3.97
C VAL A 123 -4.80 5.01 4.11
N LEU A 124 -4.41 5.71 3.04
CA LEU A 124 -4.18 7.16 3.07
C LEU A 124 -5.46 8.00 2.90
N SER A 125 -6.58 7.40 2.47
CA SER A 125 -7.81 8.19 2.19
C SER A 125 -9.15 7.47 2.39
N HIS A 126 -9.18 6.14 2.42
CA HIS A 126 -10.39 5.31 2.57
C HIS A 126 -10.23 4.21 3.63
N GLY A 127 -9.34 4.43 4.61
CA GLY A 127 -9.01 3.42 5.61
C GLY A 127 -10.21 3.01 6.48
N LYS A 128 -11.09 3.97 6.80
CA LYS A 128 -12.31 3.72 7.58
C LYS A 128 -13.31 2.88 6.80
N GLU A 129 -13.51 3.18 5.52
CA GLU A 129 -14.44 2.48 4.64
C GLU A 129 -14.01 1.03 4.38
N VAL A 130 -12.70 0.81 4.19
CA VAL A 130 -12.13 -0.54 4.07
C VAL A 130 -12.20 -1.26 5.41
N GLY A 131 -11.92 -0.58 6.52
CA GLY A 131 -12.04 -1.15 7.86
C GLY A 131 -13.45 -1.64 8.18
N ASN A 132 -14.48 -0.84 7.89
CA ASN A 132 -15.87 -1.23 8.05
C ASN A 132 -16.22 -2.44 7.17
N MET A 133 -15.81 -2.43 5.90
CA MET A 133 -16.04 -3.55 4.98
C MET A 133 -15.44 -4.86 5.50
N VAL A 134 -14.19 -4.82 5.99
CA VAL A 134 -13.54 -6.01 6.56
C VAL A 134 -14.22 -6.43 7.86
N GLY A 135 -14.67 -5.49 8.69
CA GLY A 135 -15.42 -5.77 9.92
C GLY A 135 -16.76 -6.46 9.65
N ASP A 136 -17.53 -5.95 8.68
CA ASP A 136 -18.80 -6.54 8.25
C ASP A 136 -18.58 -7.97 7.74
N LEU A 137 -17.58 -8.17 6.88
CA LEU A 137 -17.21 -9.49 6.36
C LEU A 137 -16.87 -10.48 7.48
N ILE A 138 -16.06 -10.06 8.47
CA ILE A 138 -15.68 -10.92 9.59
C ILE A 138 -16.92 -11.35 10.39
N ASN A 139 -17.84 -10.42 10.65
CA ASN A 139 -19.08 -10.70 11.39
C ASN A 139 -20.01 -11.67 10.64
N GLU A 140 -20.01 -11.65 9.30
CA GLU A 140 -20.80 -12.55 8.47
C GLU A 140 -20.15 -13.93 8.28
N THR A 141 -18.82 -14.02 8.40
CA THR A 141 -18.06 -15.24 8.08
C THR A 141 -17.70 -16.06 9.33
N ILE A 142 -17.57 -15.42 10.50
CA ILE A 142 -17.26 -16.10 11.77
C ILE A 142 -18.57 -16.34 12.54
N HIS A 143 -19.07 -17.56 12.45
CA HIS A 143 -20.15 -18.11 13.30
C HIS A 143 -19.62 -19.25 14.17
#